data_AF-A0A2T3W738-F1
#
_entry.id   AF-A0A2T3W738-F1
#
_cell.length_a   1.000
_cell.length_b   1.000
_cell.length_c   1.000
_cell.angle_alpha   90.00
_cell.angle_beta   90.00
_cell.angle_gamma   90.00
#
_symmetry.space_group_name_H-M   'P 1'
#
loop_
_entity.id
_entity.type
_entity.pdbx_description
1 polymer ?
#
loop_
_entity_poly.entity_id
_entity_poly.type
_entity_poly.pdbx_seq_one_letter_code
_entity_poly.pdbx_strand_id
1 'polypeptide(L)'
;MAVNMTLIDLRNRLREKLSMLNEVQVEAEAYLALKDTRHDQLTRRLEKLERRTDDIANPDTARSQKLLEAYDQLLELHARSEEELDDWESLVLEPLREVQEALLKLVS
;
A
#
# COMPACT_ATOMS: atom_id res chain seq x y z
N MET A 1 -42.42 4.99 -14.82
CA MET A 1 -42.60 4.10 -13.65
C MET A 1 -42.00 4.81 -12.45
N ALA A 2 -42.81 5.19 -11.45
CA ALA A 2 -42.28 5.75 -10.22
C ALA A 2 -41.65 4.63 -9.39
N VAL A 3 -40.41 4.82 -8.94
CA VAL A 3 -39.72 3.88 -8.04
C VAL A 3 -40.43 3.94 -6.70
N ASN A 4 -41.27 2.94 -6.41
CA ASN A 4 -41.95 2.81 -5.12
C ASN A 4 -41.00 2.10 -4.14
N MET A 5 -39.94 2.79 -3.75
CA MET A 5 -38.92 2.26 -2.84
C MET A 5 -39.12 2.89 -1.47
N THR A 6 -39.32 2.05 -0.45
CA THR A 6 -39.51 2.54 0.91
C THR A 6 -38.18 2.94 1.54
N LEU A 7 -38.25 3.74 2.60
CA LEU A 7 -37.08 4.08 3.40
C LEU A 7 -36.39 2.83 3.99
N ILE A 8 -37.16 1.78 4.27
CA ILE A 8 -36.64 0.49 4.75
C ILE A 8 -35.86 -0.22 3.64
N ASP A 9 -36.37 -0.24 2.41
CA ASP A 9 -35.68 -0.84 1.27
C ASP A 9 -34.36 -0.13 0.95
N LEU A 10 -34.36 1.21 1.02
CA LEU A 10 -33.16 2.03 0.88
C LEU A 10 -32.12 1.70 1.96
N ARG A 11 -32.54 1.64 3.22
CA ARG A 11 -31.65 1.31 4.34
C ARG A 11 -31.06 -0.10 4.21
N ASN A 12 -31.86 -1.08 3.79
CA ASN A 12 -31.36 -2.45 3.57
C ASN A 12 -30.32 -2.49 2.44
N ARG A 13 -30.57 -1.80 1.32
CA ARG A 13 -29.59 -1.66 0.24
C ARG A 13 -28.29 -0.99 0.70
N LEU A 14 -28.39 0.07 1.50
CA LEU A 14 -27.19 0.73 2.05
C LEU A 14 -26.39 -0.21 2.97
N ARG A 15 -27.06 -1.07 3.75
CA ARG A 15 -26.38 -2.08 4.58
C ARG A 15 -25.68 -3.14 3.74
N GLU A 16 -26.30 -3.60 2.67
CA GLU A 16 -25.65 -4.52 1.71
C GLU A 16 -24.40 -3.89 1.10
N LYS A 17 -24.48 -2.61 0.69
CA LYS A 17 -23.33 -1.87 0.15
C LYS A 17 -22.23 -1.67 1.19
N LEU A 18 -22.59 -1.37 2.44
CA LEU A 18 -21.63 -1.28 3.53
C LEU A 18 -20.93 -2.62 3.78
N SER A 19 -21.66 -3.74 3.74
CA SER A 19 -21.06 -5.08 3.89
C SER A 19 -20.06 -5.38 2.78
N MET A 20 -20.42 -5.10 1.52
CA MET A 20 -19.50 -5.28 0.38
C MET A 20 -18.27 -4.38 0.50
N LEU A 21 -18.43 -3.13 0.96
CA LEU A 21 -17.33 -2.20 1.15
C LEU A 21 -16.36 -2.68 2.22
N ASN A 22 -16.87 -3.25 3.31
CA ASN A 22 -16.06 -3.83 4.38
C ASN A 22 -15.20 -5.00 3.86
N GLU A 23 -15.78 -5.88 3.03
CA GLU A 23 -15.04 -6.99 2.42
C GLU A 23 -13.87 -6.47 1.57
N VAL A 24 -14.14 -5.48 0.71
CA VAL A 24 -13.11 -4.85 -0.13
C VAL A 24 -12.04 -4.16 0.71
N GLN A 25 -12.41 -3.51 1.81
CA GLN A 25 -11.46 -2.86 2.71
C GLN A 25 -10.52 -3.87 3.36
N VAL A 26 -11.05 -4.99 3.87
CA VAL A 26 -10.24 -6.05 4.47
C VAL A 26 -9.24 -6.62 3.45
N GLU A 27 -9.68 -6.83 2.21
CA GLU A 27 -8.79 -7.30 1.14
C GLU A 27 -7.71 -6.27 0.78
N ALA A 28 -8.06 -4.98 0.71
CA ALA A 28 -7.13 -3.90 0.43
C ALA A 28 -6.08 -3.75 1.55
N GLU A 29 -6.50 -3.81 2.82
CA GLU A 29 -5.62 -3.76 3.99
C GLU A 29 -4.67 -4.97 4.02
N ALA A 30 -5.18 -6.18 3.71
CA ALA A 30 -4.35 -7.38 3.61
C ALA A 30 -3.32 -7.26 2.48
N TYR A 31 -3.69 -6.69 1.34
CA TYR A 31 -2.78 -6.43 0.23
C TYR A 31 -1.71 -5.40 0.59
N LEU A 32 -2.07 -4.31 1.28
CA LEU A 32 -1.13 -3.32 1.75
C LEU A 32 -0.13 -3.92 2.75
N ALA A 33 -0.59 -4.73 3.70
CA ALA A 33 0.28 -5.41 4.66
C ALA A 33 1.31 -6.34 3.97
N LEU A 34 0.92 -7.00 2.88
CA LEU A 34 1.84 -7.80 2.07
C LEU A 34 2.88 -6.93 1.33
N LYS A 35 2.49 -5.75 0.85
CA LYS A 35 3.42 -4.80 0.24
C LYS A 35 4.40 -4.24 1.27
N ASP A 36 3.91 -3.88 2.45
CA ASP A 36 4.70 -3.37 3.56
C ASP A 36 5.77 -4.40 4.00
N THR A 37 5.36 -5.66 4.13
CA THR A 37 6.30 -6.77 4.41
C THR A 37 7.40 -6.90 3.33
N ARG A 38 7.07 -6.65 2.06
CA ARG A 38 8.06 -6.69 0.96
C ARG A 38 8.99 -5.47 1.00
N HIS A 39 8.45 -4.30 1.31
CA HIS A 39 9.22 -3.08 1.51
C HIS A 39 10.25 -3.27 2.63
N ASP A 40 9.82 -3.78 3.79
CA ASP A 40 10.68 -4.16 4.91
C ASP A 40 11.84 -5.08 4.51
N GLN A 41 11.58 -6.05 3.63
CA GLN A 41 12.62 -6.95 3.11
C GLN A 41 13.60 -6.22 2.20
N LEU A 42 13.13 -5.26 1.39
CA LEU A 42 13.98 -4.39 0.58
C LEU A 42 14.83 -3.48 1.46
N THR A 43 14.26 -2.83 2.48
CA THR A 43 14.98 -1.98 3.44
C THR A 43 16.12 -2.74 4.09
N ARG A 44 15.86 -3.93 4.64
CA ARG A 44 16.92 -4.76 5.24
C ARG A 44 18.00 -5.21 4.27
N ARG A 45 17.68 -5.36 2.98
CA ARG A 45 18.66 -5.69 1.93
C ARG A 45 19.48 -4.46 1.57
N LEU A 46 18.84 -3.30 1.48
CA LEU A 46 19.47 -2.02 1.19
C LEU A 46 20.47 -1.67 2.30
N GLU A 47 20.08 -1.73 3.57
CA GLU A 47 20.98 -1.48 4.71
C GLU A 47 22.20 -2.41 4.71
N LYS A 48 22.02 -3.69 4.34
CA LYS A 48 23.14 -4.64 4.24
C LYS A 48 24.07 -4.30 3.09
N LEU A 49 23.53 -3.75 2.00
CA LEU A 49 24.30 -3.39 0.82
C LEU A 49 25.05 -2.07 1.05
N GLU A 50 24.39 -1.11 1.68
CA GLU A 50 24.95 0.18 2.13
C GLU A 50 26.20 -0.02 2.98
N ARG A 51 26.13 -0.88 4.01
CA ARG A 51 27.31 -1.20 4.84
C ARG A 51 28.46 -1.79 4.02
N ARG A 52 28.16 -2.58 2.99
CA ARG A 52 29.20 -3.18 2.13
C ARG A 52 29.78 -2.17 1.15
N THR A 53 29.01 -1.17 0.74
CA THR A 53 29.50 -0.06 -0.09
C THR A 53 30.34 0.91 0.73
N ASP A 54 30.00 1.15 1.99
CA ASP A 54 30.80 1.98 2.91
C ASP A 54 32.21 1.42 3.14
N ASP A 55 32.32 0.09 3.16
CA ASP A 55 33.60 -0.62 3.34
C ASP A 55 34.47 -0.68 2.05
N ILE A 56 34.07 0.00 0.96
CA ILE A 56 34.84 -0.01 -0.29
C ILE A 56 36.13 0.80 -0.13
N ALA A 57 37.25 0.11 0.01
CA ALA A 57 38.58 0.73 0.04
C ALA A 57 39.08 1.22 -1.33
N ASN A 58 38.57 0.66 -2.44
CA ASN A 58 38.91 1.09 -3.80
C ASN A 58 37.69 1.00 -4.73
N PRO A 59 37.06 2.13 -5.10
CA PRO A 59 35.82 2.16 -5.88
C PRO A 59 36.02 1.81 -7.36
N ASP A 60 37.24 1.90 -7.89
CA ASP A 60 37.50 1.74 -9.33
C ASP A 60 37.69 0.28 -9.77
N THR A 61 37.60 -0.67 -8.84
CA THR A 61 37.65 -2.09 -9.22
C THR A 61 36.31 -2.51 -9.83
N ALA A 62 36.36 -3.42 -10.82
CA ALA A 62 35.14 -3.97 -11.44
C ALA A 62 34.18 -4.62 -10.42
N ARG A 63 34.69 -5.09 -9.27
CA ARG A 63 33.86 -5.63 -8.19
C ARG A 63 33.13 -4.52 -7.42
N SER A 64 33.83 -3.42 -7.12
CA SER A 64 33.26 -2.26 -6.42
C SER A 64 32.23 -1.55 -7.27
N GLN A 65 32.49 -1.37 -8.56
CA GLN A 65 31.53 -0.79 -9.51
C GLN A 65 30.23 -1.60 -9.57
N LYS A 66 30.32 -2.92 -9.69
CA LYS A 66 29.13 -3.81 -9.64
C LYS A 66 28.37 -3.72 -8.32
N LEU A 67 29.07 -3.49 -7.21
CA LEU A 67 28.45 -3.35 -5.90
C LEU A 67 27.68 -2.03 -5.77
N LEU A 68 28.27 -0.94 -6.28
CA LEU A 68 27.63 0.38 -6.36
C LEU A 68 26.42 0.36 -7.30
N GLU A 69 26.54 -0.24 -8.48
CA GLU A 69 25.40 -0.41 -9.41
C GLU A 69 24.25 -1.19 -8.77
N ALA A 70 24.55 -2.26 -8.03
CA ALA A 70 23.53 -3.02 -7.31
C ALA A 70 22.89 -2.21 -6.17
N TYR A 71 23.66 -1.33 -5.53
CA TYR A 71 23.17 -0.42 -4.50
C TYR A 71 22.21 0.60 -5.09
N ASP A 72 22.59 1.28 -6.17
CA ASP A 72 21.76 2.27 -6.85
C ASP A 72 20.43 1.65 -7.34
N GLN A 73 20.48 0.47 -7.95
CA GLN A 73 19.28 -0.25 -8.39
C GLN A 73 18.35 -0.59 -7.21
N LEU A 74 18.91 -1.01 -6.08
CA LEU A 74 18.12 -1.37 -4.91
C LEU A 74 17.54 -0.13 -4.21
N LEU A 75 18.26 0.99 -4.23
CA LEU A 75 17.81 2.28 -3.72
C LEU A 75 16.61 2.80 -4.53
N GLU A 76 16.68 2.73 -5.87
CA GLU A 76 15.54 3.10 -6.74
C GLU A 76 14.32 2.21 -6.48
N LEU A 77 14.51 0.89 -6.34
CA LEU A 77 13.43 -0.04 -6.02
C LEU A 77 12.82 0.23 -4.64
N HIS A 78 13.63 0.60 -3.66
CA HIS A 78 13.17 0.97 -2.32
C HIS A 78 12.29 2.22 -2.37
N ALA A 79 12.78 3.30 -3.00
CA ALA A 79 12.05 4.56 -3.12
C ALA A 79 10.70 4.36 -3.84
N ARG A 80 10.68 3.61 -4.94
CA ARG A 80 9.44 3.26 -5.63
C ARG A 80 8.49 2.43 -4.76
N SER A 81 9.03 1.51 -3.97
CA SER A 81 8.20 0.69 -3.08
C SER A 81 7.59 1.52 -1.96
N GLU A 82 8.28 2.56 -1.48
CA GLU A 82 7.78 3.51 -0.48
C GLU A 82 6.65 4.37 -1.07
N GLU A 83 6.88 4.97 -2.26
CA GLU A 83 5.86 5.72 -3.00
C GLU A 83 4.61 4.88 -3.27
N GLU A 84 4.78 3.62 -3.68
CA GLU A 84 3.65 2.71 -3.86
C GLU A 84 2.86 2.48 -2.56
N LEU A 85 3.50 2.43 -1.38
CA LEU A 85 2.78 2.26 -0.11
C LEU A 85 1.96 3.52 0.21
N ASP A 86 2.56 4.69 0.06
CA ASP A 86 1.90 5.98 0.29
C ASP A 86 0.71 6.17 -0.66
N ASP A 87 0.85 5.80 -1.93
CA ASP A 87 -0.21 5.84 -2.92
C ASP A 87 -1.38 4.92 -2.53
N TRP A 88 -1.09 3.70 -2.05
CA TRP A 88 -2.14 2.78 -1.62
C TRP A 88 -2.90 3.28 -0.39
N GLU A 89 -2.20 3.85 0.59
CA GLU A 89 -2.84 4.41 1.78
C GLU A 89 -3.73 5.61 1.40
N SER A 90 -3.17 6.58 0.65
CA SER A 90 -3.84 7.85 0.35
C SER A 90 -4.89 7.79 -0.76
N LEU A 91 -4.67 6.99 -1.81
CA LEU A 91 -5.57 6.94 -2.98
C LEU A 91 -6.64 5.85 -2.85
N VAL A 92 -6.45 4.86 -1.97
CA VAL A 92 -7.36 3.73 -1.84
C VAL A 92 -7.94 3.62 -0.43
N LEU A 93 -7.11 3.42 0.60
CA LEU A 93 -7.62 3.10 1.93
C LEU A 93 -8.28 4.28 2.63
N GLU A 94 -7.68 5.47 2.58
CA GLU A 94 -8.27 6.68 3.16
C GLU A 94 -9.66 6.99 2.56
N PRO A 95 -9.84 7.12 1.23
CA PRO A 95 -11.15 7.32 0.63
C PRO A 95 -12.16 6.22 0.96
N LEU A 96 -11.70 4.97 1.03
CA LEU A 96 -12.55 3.83 1.34
C LEU A 96 -13.12 3.92 2.76
N ARG A 97 -12.28 4.28 3.74
CA ARG A 97 -12.68 4.51 5.14
C ARG A 97 -13.66 5.69 5.24
N GLU A 98 -13.45 6.78 4.49
CA GLU A 98 -14.37 7.92 4.46
C GLU A 98 -15.76 7.53 3.96
N VAL A 99 -15.84 6.78 2.86
CA VAL A 99 -17.11 6.29 2.29
C VAL A 99 -17.79 5.32 3.27
N GLN A 100 -17.02 4.45 3.92
CA GLN A 100 -17.53 3.52 4.93
C GLN A 100 -18.15 4.27 6.11
N GLU A 101 -17.46 5.29 6.63
CA GLU A 101 -17.95 6.11 7.75
C GLU A 101 -19.23 6.86 7.34
N ALA A 102 -19.27 7.41 6.13
CA ALA A 102 -20.46 8.09 5.61
C ALA A 102 -21.66 7.13 5.48
N LEU A 103 -21.45 5.92 4.94
CA LEU A 103 -22.49 4.91 4.84
C LEU A 103 -22.97 4.45 6.21
N LEU A 104 -22.06 4.26 7.17
CA LEU A 104 -22.38 3.84 8.53
C LEU A 104 -23.29 4.85 9.23
N LYS A 105 -23.02 6.16 9.07
CA LYS A 105 -23.89 7.24 9.58
C LYS A 105 -25.31 7.23 8.98
N LEU A 106 -25.48 6.70 7.76
CA LEU A 106 -26.78 6.65 7.08
C LEU A 106 -27.61 5.41 7.42
N VAL A 107 -27.00 4.34 7.92
CA VAL A 107 -27.69 3.07 8.24
C VAL A 107 -27.84 2.77 9.73
N SER A 108 -27.15 3.54 10.57
CA SER A 108 -27.27 3.56 12.04
C SER A 108 -28.53 4.30 12.45
#